data_AF-A0A8T0BR78-F1
#
_entry.id   AF-A0A8T0BR78-F1
#
_cell.length_a   1.000
_cell.length_b   1.000
_cell.length_c   1.000
_cell.angle_alpha   90.00
_cell.angle_beta   90.00
_cell.angle_gamma   90.00
#
_symmetry.space_group_name_H-M   'P 1'
#
loop_
_entity.id
_entity.type
_entity.pdbx_description
1 polymer ?
#
loop_
_entity_poly.entity_id
_entity_poly.type
_entity_poly.pdbx_seq_one_letter_code
_entity_poly.pdbx_strand_id
1 'polypeptide(L)'
;MPSAVANHSCFTAQAGPTESAKRKITSVLQSFLCLLDVGMLQTIRECTVHQARRTEPDWNLAIHELMAFISILFVRAIMCPVGAIVDCWSKAFWCQ
;
A
#
# COMPACT_ATOMS: atom_id res chain seq x y z
N MET A 1 16.10 36.45 -39.57
CA MET A 1 15.28 35.93 -38.45
C MET A 1 15.75 34.52 -38.12
N PRO A 2 16.25 34.22 -36.91
CA PRO A 2 16.63 32.86 -36.57
C PRO A 2 15.40 32.06 -36.13
N SER A 3 15.18 30.93 -36.80
CA SER A 3 14.14 29.95 -36.50
C SER A 3 14.42 29.29 -35.15
N ALA A 4 13.49 29.39 -34.21
CA ALA A 4 13.55 28.68 -32.93
C ALA A 4 13.34 27.18 -33.19
N VAL A 5 14.41 26.39 -33.14
CA VAL A 5 14.33 24.93 -33.14
C VAL A 5 13.77 24.51 -31.78
N ALA A 6 12.53 24.01 -31.78
CA ALA A 6 11.93 23.42 -30.60
C ALA A 6 12.73 22.18 -30.21
N ASN A 7 13.45 22.29 -29.10
CA ASN A 7 14.27 21.22 -28.55
C ASN A 7 13.34 20.24 -27.84
N HIS A 8 12.78 19.28 -28.58
CA HIS A 8 12.01 18.18 -28.01
C HIS A 8 12.99 17.19 -27.40
N SER A 9 13.33 17.38 -26.12
CA SER A 9 14.06 16.40 -25.33
C SER A 9 13.21 15.14 -25.21
N CYS A 10 13.46 14.17 -26.09
CA CYS A 10 12.88 12.84 -25.99
C CYS A 10 13.32 12.22 -24.66
N PHE A 11 12.35 11.88 -23.80
CA PHE A 11 12.61 11.22 -22.54
C PHE A 11 13.17 9.82 -22.82
N THR A 12 14.48 9.65 -22.65
CA THR A 12 15.20 8.39 -22.95
C THR A 12 15.21 7.40 -21.78
N ALA A 13 14.45 7.67 -20.70
CA ALA A 13 14.46 6.75 -19.57
C ALA A 13 13.78 5.44 -19.94
N GLN A 14 14.46 4.34 -19.62
CA GLN A 14 13.95 3.00 -19.85
C GLN A 14 12.75 2.75 -18.94
N ALA A 15 11.68 2.15 -19.49
CA ALA A 15 10.51 1.78 -18.71
C ALA A 15 10.89 0.75 -17.62
N GLY A 16 10.36 0.94 -16.41
CA GLY A 16 10.52 0.00 -15.30
C GLY A 16 10.98 0.65 -13.99
N PRO A 17 11.33 -0.17 -12.98
CA PRO A 17 11.82 0.33 -11.69
C PRO A 17 13.14 1.08 -11.85
N THR A 18 13.36 2.09 -11.00
CA THR A 18 14.64 2.81 -10.96
C THR A 18 15.78 1.88 -10.53
N GLU A 19 17.03 2.23 -10.86
CA GLU A 19 18.21 1.47 -10.41
C GLU A 19 18.35 1.37 -8.89
N SER A 20 17.74 2.31 -8.14
CA SER A 20 17.66 2.22 -6.68
C SER A 20 16.66 1.14 -6.24
N ALA A 21 15.48 1.11 -6.86
CA ALA A 21 14.45 0.12 -6.60
C ALA A 21 14.93 -1.29 -6.95
N LYS A 22 15.55 -1.47 -8.13
CA LYS A 22 16.11 -2.78 -8.56
C LYS A 22 17.12 -3.36 -7.56
N ARG A 23 17.93 -2.50 -6.91
CA ARG A 23 18.92 -2.94 -5.91
C ARG A 23 18.30 -3.24 -4.55
N LYS A 24 17.25 -2.51 -4.16
CA LYS A 24 16.61 -2.64 -2.85
C LYS A 24 15.53 -3.73 -2.79
N ILE A 25 14.90 -4.05 -3.91
CA ILE A 25 13.78 -4.98 -4.01
C ILE A 25 14.31 -6.35 -4.39
N THR A 26 14.43 -7.24 -3.40
CA THR A 26 14.78 -8.65 -3.60
C THR A 26 13.63 -9.59 -3.24
N SER A 27 12.50 -9.05 -2.80
CA SER A 27 11.31 -9.81 -2.40
C SER A 27 10.01 -9.05 -2.68
N VAL A 28 8.90 -9.79 -2.77
CA VAL A 28 7.54 -9.23 -2.93
C VAL A 28 7.22 -8.24 -1.80
N LEU A 29 7.63 -8.54 -0.57
CA LEU A 29 7.44 -7.65 0.58
C LEU A 29 8.16 -6.31 0.38
N GLN A 30 9.39 -6.32 -0.14
CA GLN A 30 10.11 -5.08 -0.41
C GLN A 30 9.50 -4.29 -1.57
N SER A 31 8.97 -4.96 -2.59
CA SER A 31 8.18 -4.29 -3.63
C SER A 31 6.98 -3.55 -3.03
N PHE A 32 6.28 -4.20 -2.10
CA PHE A 32 5.15 -3.61 -1.39
C PHE A 32 5.58 -2.40 -0.54
N LEU A 33 6.70 -2.50 0.18
CA LEU A 33 7.22 -1.41 0.99
C LEU A 33 7.75 -0.22 0.18
N CYS A 34 7.90 -0.34 -1.15
CA CYS A 34 8.12 0.80 -2.03
C CYS A 34 6.85 1.61 -2.29
N LEU A 35 5.66 1.02 -2.13
CA LEU A 35 4.38 1.72 -2.26
C LEU A 35 3.90 2.27 -0.92
N LEU A 36 4.12 1.49 0.15
CA LEU A 36 3.73 1.84 1.51
C LEU A 36 4.93 1.67 2.44
N ASP A 37 5.68 2.75 2.63
CA ASP A 37 6.88 2.70 3.45
C ASP A 37 6.59 2.63 4.96
N VAL A 38 7.66 2.44 5.75
CA VAL A 38 7.56 2.32 7.21
C VAL A 38 7.05 3.61 7.87
N GLY A 39 7.38 4.78 7.32
CA GLY A 39 6.91 6.06 7.86
C GLY A 39 5.40 6.25 7.63
N MET A 40 4.90 5.82 6.48
CA MET A 40 3.46 5.76 6.20
C MET A 40 2.76 4.80 7.15
N LEU A 41 3.32 3.60 7.37
CA LEU A 41 2.78 2.63 8.33
C LEU A 41 2.75 3.19 9.76
N GLN A 42 3.79 3.89 10.19
CA GLN A 42 3.84 4.56 11.49
C GLN A 42 2.76 5.64 11.60
N THR A 43 2.61 6.48 10.59
CA THR A 43 1.59 7.55 10.56
C THR A 43 0.18 6.96 10.67
N ILE A 44 -0.13 5.94 9.85
CA ILE A 44 -1.42 5.26 9.89
C ILE A 44 -1.67 4.67 11.29
N ARG A 45 -0.68 3.98 11.86
CA ARG A 45 -0.76 3.40 13.20
C ARG A 45 -1.05 4.47 14.25
N GLU A 46 -0.30 5.57 14.26
CA GLU A 46 -0.44 6.64 15.25
C GLU A 46 -1.84 7.27 15.20
N CYS A 47 -2.32 7.61 14.01
CA CYS A 47 -3.68 8.13 13.85
C CYS A 47 -4.74 7.12 14.31
N THR A 48 -4.57 5.84 13.98
CA THR A 48 -5.52 4.78 14.35
C THR A 48 -5.56 4.58 15.87
N VAL A 49 -4.39 4.47 16.51
CA VAL A 49 -4.28 4.34 17.97
C VAL A 49 -4.85 5.57 18.67
N HIS A 50 -4.55 6.77 18.18
CA HIS A 50 -5.08 8.00 18.75
C HIS A 50 -6.61 8.03 18.73
N GLN A 51 -7.25 7.63 17.61
CA GLN A 51 -8.70 7.60 17.54
C GLN A 51 -9.31 6.48 18.39
N ALA A 52 -8.76 5.26 18.37
CA ALA A 52 -9.28 4.14 19.15
C ALA A 52 -9.24 4.41 20.66
N ARG A 53 -8.19 5.09 21.14
CA ARG A 53 -8.05 5.47 22.55
C ARG A 53 -9.08 6.46 23.06
N ARG A 54 -9.86 7.08 22.18
CA ARG A 54 -10.99 7.93 22.58
C ARG A 54 -12.13 7.11 23.18
N THR A 55 -12.23 5.83 22.85
CA THR A 55 -13.26 4.91 23.36
C THR A 55 -12.66 3.77 24.18
N GLU A 56 -11.43 3.35 23.87
CA GLU A 56 -10.73 2.23 24.51
C GLU A 56 -9.31 2.65 24.92
N PRO A 57 -9.10 3.16 26.16
CA PRO A 57 -7.84 3.81 26.56
C PRO A 57 -6.58 2.96 26.41
N ASP A 58 -6.69 1.65 26.63
CA ASP A 58 -5.58 0.70 26.56
C ASP A 58 -5.36 0.15 25.13
N TRP A 59 -6.16 0.59 24.16
CA TRP A 59 -6.06 0.11 22.79
C TRP A 59 -4.71 0.44 22.18
N ASN A 60 -4.17 -0.52 21.44
CA ASN A 60 -2.90 -0.41 20.75
C ASN A 60 -2.93 -1.28 19.49
N LEU A 61 -2.07 -0.95 18.54
CA LEU A 61 -1.87 -1.68 17.30
C LEU A 61 -0.38 -1.80 17.05
N ALA A 62 0.14 -2.99 16.80
CA ALA A 62 1.52 -3.17 16.37
C ALA A 62 1.66 -2.97 14.85
N ILE A 63 2.86 -2.60 14.39
CA ILE A 63 3.11 -2.39 12.95
C ILE A 63 2.84 -3.68 12.14
N HIS A 64 3.18 -4.85 12.68
CA HIS A 64 2.92 -6.11 11.98
C HIS A 64 1.44 -6.46 11.92
N GLU A 65 0.64 -6.08 12.91
CA GLU A 65 -0.83 -6.23 12.87
C GLU A 65 -1.43 -5.32 11.81
N LEU A 66 -0.93 -4.09 11.68
CA LEU A 66 -1.32 -3.20 10.59
C LEU A 66 -0.94 -3.77 9.22
N MET A 67 0.27 -4.32 9.06
CA MET A 67 0.68 -4.98 7.82
C MET A 67 -0.22 -6.18 7.51
N ALA A 68 -0.58 -6.99 8.51
CA ALA A 68 -1.48 -8.12 8.35
C ALA A 68 -2.88 -7.66 7.89
N PHE A 69 -3.42 -6.61 8.53
CA PHE A 69 -4.69 -6.01 8.13
C PHE A 69 -4.67 -5.52 6.67
N ILE A 70 -3.61 -4.82 6.26
CA ILE A 70 -3.47 -4.35 4.87
C ILE A 70 -3.34 -5.52 3.89
N SER A 71 -2.60 -6.56 4.26
CA SER A 71 -2.46 -7.78 3.45
C SER A 71 -3.80 -8.46 3.22
N ILE A 72 -4.64 -8.51 4.25
CA ILE A 72 -6.01 -9.00 4.19
C ILE A 72 -6.85 -8.16 3.21
N LEU A 73 -6.69 -6.83 3.18
CA LEU A 73 -7.38 -5.97 2.22
C LEU A 73 -6.96 -6.27 0.77
N PHE A 74 -5.67 -6.54 0.51
CA PHE A 74 -5.21 -6.93 -0.83
C PHE A 74 -5.81 -8.25 -1.29
N VAL A 75 -5.79 -9.27 -0.43
CA VAL A 75 -6.41 -10.57 -0.74
C VAL A 75 -7.89 -10.37 -1.08
N ARG A 76 -8.61 -9.57 -0.31
CA ARG A 76 -10.02 -9.29 -0.59
C ARG A 76 -10.25 -8.48 -1.86
N ALA A 77 -9.39 -7.51 -2.17
CA ALA A 77 -9.49 -6.77 -3.43
C ALA A 77 -9.37 -7.68 -4.66
N ILE A 78 -8.66 -8.81 -4.53
CA ILE A 78 -8.51 -9.81 -5.60
C ILE A 78 -9.66 -10.82 -5.58
N MET A 79 -10.08 -11.26 -4.39
CA MET A 79 -11.00 -12.40 -4.24
C MET A 79 -12.48 -12.01 -4.15
N CYS A 80 -12.81 -10.79 -3.75
CA CYS A 80 -14.19 -10.37 -3.52
C CYS A 80 -14.76 -9.57 -4.71
N PRO A 81 -16.00 -9.86 -5.15
CA PRO A 81 -16.73 -8.99 -6.07
C PRO A 81 -16.86 -7.57 -5.52
N VAL A 82 -16.75 -6.58 -6.40
CA VAL A 82 -16.94 -5.16 -6.03
C VAL A 82 -18.32 -4.99 -5.39
N GLY A 83 -18.35 -4.50 -4.14
CA GLY A 83 -19.58 -4.30 -3.36
C GLY A 83 -19.86 -5.34 -2.28
N ALA A 84 -19.14 -6.48 -2.25
CA ALA A 84 -19.32 -7.54 -1.25
C ALA A 84 -18.48 -7.35 0.03
N ILE A 85 -17.91 -6.16 0.27
CA ILE A 85 -16.95 -5.92 1.37
C ILE A 85 -17.50 -6.39 2.72
N VAL A 86 -18.79 -6.19 2.99
CA VAL A 86 -19.43 -6.57 4.26
C VAL A 86 -19.54 -8.10 4.37
N ASP A 87 -19.95 -8.77 3.29
CA ASP A 87 -20.11 -10.22 3.26
C ASP A 87 -18.76 -10.95 3.39
N CYS A 88 -17.68 -10.33 2.92
CA CYS A 88 -16.32 -10.89 2.98
C CYS A 88 -15.77 -11.06 4.41
N TRP A 89 -16.43 -10.51 5.43
CA TRP A 89 -16.11 -10.73 6.85
C TRP A 89 -17.05 -11.73 7.54
N SER A 90 -18.07 -12.21 6.83
CA SER A 90 -18.96 -13.25 7.35
C SER A 90 -18.27 -14.62 7.33
N LYS A 91 -18.62 -15.48 8.30
CA LYS A 91 -18.18 -16.89 8.31
C LYS A 91 -18.69 -17.67 7.08
N ALA A 92 -19.82 -17.26 6.52
CA ALA A 92 -20.48 -17.97 5.43
C ALA A 92 -19.79 -17.77 4.07
N PHE A 93 -19.14 -16.63 3.85
CA PHE A 93 -18.52 -16.29 2.57
C PHE A 93 -17.29 -17.15 2.22
N TRP A 94 -16.60 -17.70 3.22
CA TRP A 94 -15.40 -18.52 3.04
C TRP A 94 -15.67 -20.04 3.02
N CYS A 95 -16.94 -20.45 3.09
CA CYS A 95 -17.36 -21.86 3.18
C CYS A 95 -18.07 -22.38 1.92
N GLN A 96 -17.97 -21.69 0.78
CA GLN A 96 -18.45 -22.17 -0.52
C GLN A 96 -17.26 -22.51 -1.42
#